data_AF-A0A7V4GYW2-F1
#
_entry.id   AF-A0A7V4GYW2-F1
#
_cell.length_a   1.000
_cell.length_b   1.000
_cell.length_c   1.000
_cell.angle_alpha   90.00
_cell.angle_beta   90.00
_cell.angle_gamma   90.00
#
_symmetry.space_group_name_H-M   'P 1'
#
loop_
_entity.id
_entity.type
_entity.pdbx_description
1 polymer ?
#
loop_
_entity_poly.entity_id
_entity_poly.type
_entity_poly.pdbx_seq_one_letter_code
_entity_poly.pdbx_strand_id
1 'polypeptide(L)'
;GPSWGLRNSGSMLHSQSPESMLLNQDFPVSIECQLLGGLGSGPRPTANVCTPGTNIVINNQLITQHCTESSSKTFDGDQWVTVEVVVLGDSIIHHIVNGDTVLTYTKPQIGGELPEGFPLPEGTPLKEGYISLQAESHPCEFRKVELLNLEPAK
;
A
#
# COMPACT_ATOMS: atom_id res chain seq x y z
N GLY A 1 -15.25 11.30 9.51
CA GLY A 1 -14.11 10.42 9.79
C GLY A 1 -13.08 11.15 10.62
N PRO A 2 -11.98 10.48 10.97
CA PRO A 2 -10.82 11.11 11.58
C PRO A 2 -10.16 12.16 10.66
N SER A 3 -9.42 13.10 11.24
CA SER A 3 -8.79 14.21 10.49
C SER A 3 -7.76 13.74 9.45
N TRP A 4 -7.08 12.62 9.71
CA TRP A 4 -6.12 12.01 8.78
C TRP A 4 -6.77 11.37 7.55
N GLY A 5 -8.09 11.12 7.60
CA GLY A 5 -8.83 10.47 6.52
C GLY A 5 -9.13 11.41 5.35
N LEU A 6 -8.95 12.72 5.50
CA LEU A 6 -9.29 13.68 4.44
C LEU A 6 -8.39 13.48 3.23
N ARG A 7 -9.00 13.15 2.08
CA ARG A 7 -8.30 12.86 0.81
C ARG A 7 -7.22 11.78 1.01
N ASN A 8 -7.58 10.72 1.70
CA ASN A 8 -6.76 9.57 2.00
C ASN A 8 -7.52 8.32 1.58
N SER A 9 -6.82 7.35 0.99
CA SER A 9 -7.27 6.04 0.57
C SER A 9 -6.00 5.22 0.29
N GLY A 10 -6.13 4.03 -0.27
CA GLY A 10 -5.01 3.13 -0.45
C GLY A 10 -5.38 1.95 -1.31
N SER A 11 -4.36 1.33 -1.90
CA SER A 11 -4.47 0.00 -2.48
C SER A 11 -3.63 -0.97 -1.68
N MET A 12 -4.25 -2.03 -1.18
CA MET A 12 -3.57 -3.07 -0.43
C MET A 12 -3.05 -4.13 -1.40
N LEU A 13 -1.80 -4.53 -1.19
CA LEU A 13 -1.01 -5.46 -1.97
C LEU A 13 -0.59 -6.60 -1.05
N HIS A 14 -0.51 -7.82 -1.60
CA HIS A 14 -0.26 -9.03 -0.80
C HIS A 14 -1.15 -9.09 0.44
N SER A 15 -2.41 -8.66 0.29
CA SER A 15 -3.33 -8.50 1.40
C SER A 15 -3.80 -9.84 1.92
N GLN A 16 -3.97 -9.91 3.23
CA GLN A 16 -4.80 -10.90 3.90
C GLN A 16 -6.16 -11.06 3.18
N SER A 17 -6.66 -12.30 3.14
CA SER A 17 -7.97 -12.60 2.56
C SER A 17 -9.11 -11.95 3.36
N PRO A 18 -10.15 -11.40 2.70
CA PRO A 18 -11.30 -10.83 3.39
C PRO A 18 -11.95 -11.79 4.39
N GLU A 19 -12.05 -13.08 4.07
CA GLU A 19 -12.69 -14.09 4.90
C GLU A 19 -11.91 -14.40 6.19
N SER A 20 -10.61 -14.10 6.20
CA SER A 20 -9.76 -14.31 7.37
C SER A 20 -9.65 -13.09 8.28
N MET A 21 -10.21 -11.94 7.89
CA MET A 21 -10.19 -10.74 8.73
C MET A 21 -11.15 -10.89 9.90
N LEU A 22 -10.74 -10.40 11.07
CA LEU A 22 -11.64 -10.32 12.23
C LEU A 22 -12.69 -9.22 11.99
N LEU A 23 -13.87 -9.38 12.60
CA LEU A 23 -14.97 -8.41 12.47
C LEU A 23 -14.57 -6.97 12.85
N ASN A 24 -13.69 -6.82 13.83
CA ASN A 24 -13.22 -5.53 14.35
C ASN A 24 -11.73 -5.29 14.05
N GLN A 25 -11.20 -5.86 12.96
CA GLN A 25 -9.84 -5.59 12.51
C GLN A 25 -9.83 -4.34 11.61
N ASP A 26 -9.04 -3.34 11.98
CA ASP A 26 -9.04 -2.04 11.28
C ASP A 26 -8.48 -2.13 9.85
N PHE A 27 -7.37 -2.86 9.68
CA PHE A 27 -6.68 -3.01 8.39
C PHE A 27 -6.29 -4.48 8.13
N PRO A 28 -6.37 -4.97 6.89
CA PRO A 28 -5.80 -6.27 6.56
C PRO A 28 -4.29 -6.25 6.78
N VAL A 29 -3.73 -7.38 7.23
CA VAL A 29 -2.28 -7.58 7.18
C VAL A 29 -1.84 -7.53 5.72
N SER A 30 -1.12 -6.48 5.32
CA SER A 30 -0.90 -6.14 3.92
C SER A 30 0.22 -5.12 3.74
N ILE A 31 0.60 -4.87 2.49
CA ILE A 31 1.36 -3.70 2.10
C ILE A 31 0.40 -2.71 1.45
N GLU A 32 0.40 -1.46 1.88
CA GLU A 32 -0.45 -0.41 1.33
C GLU A 32 0.37 0.50 0.41
N CYS A 33 -0.08 0.68 -0.84
CA CYS A 33 0.25 1.87 -1.63
C CYS A 33 -0.78 2.96 -1.31
N GLN A 34 -0.38 3.89 -0.46
CA GLN A 34 -1.25 4.94 0.08
C GLN A 34 -1.54 6.02 -0.96
N LEU A 35 -2.81 6.38 -1.11
CA LEU A 35 -3.30 7.38 -2.05
C LEU A 35 -3.69 8.66 -1.29
N LEU A 36 -2.84 9.68 -1.38
CA LEU A 36 -3.09 10.99 -0.77
C LEU A 36 -3.37 12.07 -1.81
N GLY A 37 -4.36 12.91 -1.52
CA GLY A 37 -4.55 14.21 -2.16
C GLY A 37 -4.00 15.35 -1.31
N GLY A 38 -3.49 16.40 -1.96
CA GLY A 38 -3.02 17.61 -1.31
C GLY A 38 -4.12 18.34 -0.54
N LEU A 39 -3.71 19.05 0.51
CA LEU A 39 -4.57 19.83 1.40
C LEU A 39 -4.39 21.35 1.25
N GLY A 40 -3.53 21.80 0.33
CA GLY A 40 -3.17 23.20 0.17
C GLY A 40 -2.31 23.78 1.31
N SER A 41 -1.82 22.93 2.22
CA SER A 41 -1.09 23.33 3.43
C SER A 41 0.36 22.83 3.48
N GLY A 42 0.94 22.46 2.33
CA GLY A 42 2.32 22.03 2.21
C GLY A 42 2.47 20.63 1.58
N PRO A 43 3.70 20.07 1.60
CA PRO A 43 3.98 18.76 1.04
C PRO A 43 3.18 17.65 1.72
N ARG A 44 2.53 16.83 0.89
CA ARG A 44 1.83 15.59 1.22
C ARG A 44 1.99 14.63 0.04
N PRO A 45 3.12 13.90 -0.06
CA PRO A 45 3.38 13.00 -1.19
C PRO A 45 2.35 11.86 -1.22
N THR A 46 2.05 11.36 -2.41
CA THR A 46 1.15 10.20 -2.64
C THR A 46 1.96 8.96 -3.02
N ALA A 47 1.31 7.80 -3.10
CA ALA A 47 1.93 6.51 -3.33
C ALA A 47 3.05 6.18 -2.32
N ASN A 48 2.87 6.61 -1.07
CA ASN A 48 3.69 6.17 0.05
C ASN A 48 3.48 4.68 0.29
N VAL A 49 4.39 4.04 1.02
CA VAL A 49 4.15 2.67 1.50
C VAL A 49 3.76 2.69 2.96
N CYS A 50 2.65 2.06 3.30
CA CYS A 50 2.33 1.72 4.69
C CYS A 50 2.29 0.20 4.87
N THR A 51 2.63 -0.30 6.06
CA THR A 51 2.90 -1.72 6.28
C THR A 51 2.11 -2.27 7.48
N PRO A 52 0.76 -2.26 7.45
CA PRO A 52 -0.05 -2.84 8.52
C PRO A 52 0.24 -4.35 8.66
N GLY A 53 0.74 -4.77 9.82
CA GLY A 53 1.11 -6.16 10.07
C GLY A 53 2.23 -6.69 9.17
N THR A 54 2.99 -5.81 8.52
CA THR A 54 4.09 -6.19 7.64
C THR A 54 5.30 -5.27 7.82
N ASN A 55 6.44 -5.72 7.30
CA ASN A 55 7.68 -4.95 7.19
C ASN A 55 8.24 -5.10 5.76
N ILE A 56 9.09 -4.17 5.33
CA ILE A 56 9.72 -4.17 4.00
C ILE A 56 11.21 -3.86 4.11
N VAL A 57 11.95 -4.05 3.02
CA VAL A 57 13.36 -3.65 2.92
C VAL A 57 13.54 -2.54 1.89
N ILE A 58 14.11 -1.41 2.33
CA ILE A 58 14.52 -0.28 1.49
C ILE A 58 16.02 -0.08 1.67
N ASN A 59 16.79 0.06 0.59
CA ASN A 59 18.24 0.26 0.63
C ASN A 59 18.97 -0.74 1.55
N ASN A 60 18.58 -2.02 1.47
CA ASN A 60 19.10 -3.13 2.29
C ASN A 60 18.84 -3.01 3.80
N GLN A 61 17.99 -2.08 4.25
CA GLN A 61 17.59 -1.91 5.64
C GLN A 61 16.14 -2.38 5.84
N LEU A 62 15.90 -3.15 6.89
CA LEU A 62 14.54 -3.52 7.31
C LEU A 62 13.85 -2.27 7.86
N ILE A 63 12.69 -1.97 7.29
CA ILE A 63 11.85 -0.84 7.65
C ILE A 63 10.68 -1.40 8.47
N THR A 64 10.62 -1.00 9.74
CA THR A 64 9.57 -1.39 10.69
C THR A 64 8.64 -0.23 11.07
N GLN A 65 8.93 0.97 10.58
CA GLN A 65 8.00 2.10 10.70
C GLN A 65 6.77 1.84 9.84
N HIS A 66 5.60 2.23 10.34
CA HIS A 66 4.35 1.91 9.69
C HIS A 66 4.20 2.56 8.31
N CYS A 67 4.62 3.81 8.11
CA CYS A 67 4.55 4.48 6.80
C CYS A 67 5.89 5.10 6.42
N THR A 68 6.28 4.95 5.16
CA THR A 68 7.47 5.57 4.55
C THR A 68 7.05 6.37 3.32
N GLU A 69 7.46 7.64 3.30
CA GLU A 69 7.11 8.57 2.22
C GLU A 69 7.78 8.18 0.89
N SER A 70 7.06 8.40 -0.20
CA SER A 70 7.60 8.32 -1.55
C SER A 70 8.28 9.63 -1.94
N SER A 71 9.00 9.63 -3.06
CA SER A 71 9.52 10.86 -3.67
C SER A 71 8.49 11.58 -4.55
N SER A 72 7.20 11.21 -4.48
CA SER A 72 6.15 11.83 -5.30
C SER A 72 5.92 13.29 -4.93
N LYS A 73 5.41 14.05 -5.91
CA LYS A 73 4.83 15.37 -5.66
C LYS A 73 3.50 15.24 -4.92
N THR A 74 3.05 16.38 -4.41
CA THR A 74 1.69 16.60 -3.88
C THR A 74 0.77 17.05 -5.01
N PHE A 75 -0.46 16.54 -5.00
CA PHE A 75 -1.48 16.86 -5.99
C PHE A 75 -2.66 17.55 -5.31
N ASP A 76 -2.66 18.88 -5.31
CA ASP A 76 -3.72 19.71 -4.71
C ASP A 76 -4.95 19.83 -5.62
N GLY A 77 -6.11 20.09 -5.02
CA GLY A 77 -7.37 20.23 -5.77
C GLY A 77 -7.86 18.90 -6.37
N ASP A 78 -8.95 18.95 -7.14
CA ASP A 78 -9.52 17.77 -7.78
C ASP A 78 -8.83 17.55 -9.13
N GLN A 79 -8.17 16.39 -9.28
CA GLN A 79 -7.45 16.03 -10.50
C GLN A 79 -7.29 14.52 -10.60
N TRP A 80 -7.18 14.02 -11.83
CA TRP A 80 -6.84 12.62 -12.06
C TRP A 80 -5.34 12.41 -11.92
N VAL A 81 -4.96 11.50 -11.03
CA VAL A 81 -3.58 11.01 -10.85
C VAL A 81 -3.56 9.55 -11.26
N THR A 82 -2.58 9.16 -12.07
CA THR A 82 -2.37 7.75 -12.44
C THR A 82 -1.36 7.15 -11.47
N VAL A 83 -1.74 6.08 -10.78
CA VAL A 83 -0.85 5.31 -9.90
C VAL A 83 -0.77 3.89 -10.42
N GLU A 84 0.44 3.39 -10.55
CA GLU A 84 0.73 2.02 -10.94
C GLU A 84 1.61 1.37 -9.88
N VAL A 85 1.38 0.09 -9.62
CA VAL A 85 2.23 -0.71 -8.73
C VAL A 85 2.71 -1.92 -9.52
N VAL A 86 4.03 -2.07 -9.65
CA VAL A 86 4.65 -3.24 -10.27
C VAL A 86 5.12 -4.16 -9.15
N VAL A 87 4.56 -5.36 -9.08
CA VAL A 87 4.83 -6.34 -8.02
C VAL A 87 5.41 -7.61 -8.63
N LEU A 88 6.67 -7.92 -8.33
CA LEU A 88 7.33 -9.16 -8.75
C LEU A 88 7.48 -10.09 -7.54
N GLY A 89 6.37 -10.70 -7.11
CA GLY A 89 6.32 -11.54 -5.91
C GLY A 89 6.83 -10.80 -4.68
N ASP A 90 7.79 -11.40 -3.96
CA ASP A 90 8.52 -10.78 -2.84
C ASP A 90 9.86 -10.14 -3.26
N SER A 91 10.20 -10.17 -4.55
CA SER A 91 11.53 -9.77 -5.03
C SER A 91 11.68 -8.25 -5.11
N ILE A 92 10.76 -7.56 -5.77
CA ILE A 92 10.77 -6.11 -5.94
C ILE A 92 9.37 -5.57 -6.16
N ILE A 93 9.10 -4.41 -5.55
CA ILE A 93 7.86 -3.68 -5.69
C ILE A 93 8.19 -2.21 -6.00
N HIS A 94 7.56 -1.69 -7.05
CA HIS A 94 7.67 -0.29 -7.46
C HIS A 94 6.32 0.41 -7.33
N HIS A 95 6.33 1.62 -6.78
CA HIS A 95 5.21 2.55 -6.93
C HIS A 95 5.57 3.58 -7.99
N ILE A 96 4.66 3.80 -8.94
CA ILE A 96 4.82 4.71 -10.07
C ILE A 96 3.66 5.70 -10.04
N VAL A 97 3.96 6.99 -10.18
CA VAL A 97 2.96 8.06 -10.21
C VAL A 97 3.17 8.87 -11.47
N ASN A 98 2.14 8.92 -12.33
CA ASN A 98 2.16 9.60 -13.62
C ASN A 98 3.38 9.24 -14.49
N GLY A 99 3.81 7.98 -14.46
CA GLY A 99 4.94 7.46 -15.23
C GLY A 99 6.31 7.56 -14.54
N ASP A 100 6.42 8.26 -13.41
CA ASP A 100 7.66 8.36 -12.64
C ASP A 100 7.68 7.32 -11.50
N THR A 101 8.75 6.53 -11.38
CA THR A 101 8.95 5.66 -10.21
C THR A 101 9.29 6.50 -8.99
N VAL A 102 8.43 6.47 -7.97
CA VAL A 102 8.54 7.31 -6.77
C VAL A 102 8.94 6.54 -5.51
N LEU A 103 8.83 5.21 -5.54
CA LEU A 103 9.24 4.35 -4.44
C LEU A 103 9.62 2.96 -4.95
N THR A 104 10.63 2.34 -4.33
CA THR A 104 11.04 0.97 -4.62
C THR A 104 11.44 0.28 -3.32
N TYR A 105 10.95 -0.92 -3.11
CA TYR A 105 11.27 -1.75 -1.95
C TYR A 105 11.23 -3.24 -2.31
N THR A 106 11.70 -4.07 -1.39
CA THR A 106 11.87 -5.52 -1.59
C THR A 106 11.50 -6.29 -0.33
N LYS A 107 11.37 -7.61 -0.45
CA LYS A 107 11.22 -8.54 0.68
C LYS A 107 10.12 -8.13 1.67
N PRO A 108 8.89 -7.89 1.21
CA PRO A 108 7.77 -7.74 2.14
C PRO A 108 7.64 -9.00 2.98
N GLN A 109 7.45 -8.83 4.29
CA GLN A 109 7.35 -9.92 5.25
C GLN A 109 6.37 -9.57 6.36
N ILE A 110 5.77 -10.58 6.98
CA ILE A 110 4.95 -10.42 8.19
C ILE A 110 5.78 -9.75 9.30
N GLY A 111 5.19 -8.81 10.02
CA GLY A 111 5.82 -8.20 11.20
C GLY A 111 5.12 -6.93 11.70
N GLY A 112 5.58 -6.38 12.83
CA GLY A 112 4.88 -5.26 13.47
C GLY A 112 3.64 -5.73 14.25
N GLU A 113 2.63 -4.88 14.36
CA GLU A 113 1.40 -5.19 15.10
C GLU A 113 0.48 -6.10 14.27
N LEU A 114 0.24 -7.31 14.77
CA LEU A 114 -0.61 -8.32 14.12
C LEU A 114 -1.96 -8.44 14.84
N PRO A 115 -3.05 -8.75 14.13
CA PRO A 115 -4.32 -9.07 14.76
C PRO A 115 -4.18 -10.32 15.65
N GLU A 116 -5.03 -10.43 16.66
CA GLU A 116 -5.04 -11.57 17.57
C GLU A 116 -5.20 -12.89 16.81
N GLY A 117 -4.32 -13.85 17.11
CA GLY A 117 -4.37 -15.18 16.49
C GLY A 117 -3.95 -15.22 15.02
N PHE A 118 -3.29 -14.18 14.49
CA PHE A 118 -2.77 -14.21 13.13
C PHE A 118 -1.87 -15.44 12.90
N PRO A 119 -2.10 -16.23 11.84
CA PRO A 119 -1.56 -17.59 11.76
C PRO A 119 -0.10 -17.67 11.32
N LEU A 120 0.44 -16.60 10.72
CA LEU A 120 1.79 -16.58 10.19
C LEU A 120 2.76 -15.92 11.17
N PRO A 121 3.94 -16.50 11.41
CA PRO A 121 4.95 -15.90 12.26
C PRO A 121 5.60 -14.68 11.61
N GLU A 122 6.13 -13.77 12.43
CA GLU A 122 6.95 -12.65 11.99
C GLU A 122 8.16 -13.12 11.17
N GLY A 123 8.49 -12.38 10.12
CA GLY A 123 9.53 -12.71 9.14
C GLY A 123 9.07 -13.65 8.01
N THR A 124 7.83 -14.14 8.03
CA THR A 124 7.29 -14.92 6.91
C THR A 124 7.25 -14.06 5.64
N PRO A 125 7.89 -14.46 4.52
CA PRO A 125 7.86 -13.69 3.28
C PRO A 125 6.46 -13.61 2.66
N LEU A 126 6.09 -12.44 2.16
CA LEU A 126 4.84 -12.19 1.44
C LEU A 126 5.06 -12.23 -0.07
N LYS A 127 4.70 -13.36 -0.68
CA LYS A 127 4.92 -13.61 -2.12
C LYS A 127 3.69 -13.38 -2.98
N GLU A 128 2.52 -13.55 -2.38
CA GLU A 128 1.21 -13.49 -3.02
C GLU A 128 0.16 -13.07 -1.98
N GLY A 129 -1.00 -12.64 -2.47
CA GLY A 129 -2.14 -12.30 -1.64
C GLY A 129 -3.21 -11.60 -2.46
N TYR A 130 -4.17 -11.01 -1.75
CA TYR A 130 -5.27 -10.29 -2.37
C TYR A 130 -4.85 -8.85 -2.72
N ILE A 131 -5.58 -8.26 -3.66
CA ILE A 131 -5.54 -6.83 -3.93
C ILE A 131 -6.89 -6.25 -3.47
N SER A 132 -6.86 -5.19 -2.68
CA SER A 132 -8.06 -4.47 -2.26
C SER A 132 -7.89 -2.97 -2.41
N LEU A 133 -8.99 -2.27 -2.64
CA LEU A 133 -9.03 -0.80 -2.65
C LEU A 133 -9.74 -0.35 -1.38
N GLN A 134 -9.04 0.49 -0.61
CA GLN A 134 -9.53 0.96 0.66
C GLN A 134 -10.65 1.99 0.47
N ALA A 135 -11.80 1.70 1.06
CA ALA A 135 -12.84 2.69 1.30
C ALA A 135 -12.53 3.41 2.61
N GLU A 136 -11.89 4.56 2.49
CA GLU A 136 -11.58 5.40 3.64
C GLU A 136 -12.73 6.38 3.93
N SER A 137 -12.71 7.02 5.09
CA SER A 137 -13.79 7.88 5.60
C SER A 137 -14.14 9.13 4.77
N HIS A 138 -13.53 9.33 3.59
CA HIS A 138 -13.79 10.44 2.65
C HIS A 138 -13.97 9.93 1.22
N PRO A 139 -14.72 10.66 0.36
CA PRO A 139 -14.93 10.26 -1.03
C PRO A 139 -13.61 10.13 -1.80
N CYS A 140 -13.50 9.07 -2.60
CA CYS A 140 -12.45 8.84 -3.58
C CYS A 140 -13.11 8.29 -4.85
N GLU A 141 -12.61 8.70 -6.02
CA GLU A 141 -13.12 8.25 -7.31
C GLU A 141 -12.05 7.47 -8.07
N PHE A 142 -12.41 6.29 -8.57
CA PHE A 142 -11.58 5.49 -9.46
C PHE A 142 -12.23 5.44 -10.84
N ARG A 143 -11.53 5.96 -11.85
CA ARG A 143 -12.02 5.94 -13.24
C ARG A 143 -11.70 4.66 -13.98
N LYS A 144 -10.49 4.13 -13.80
CA LYS A 144 -9.98 2.96 -14.52
C LYS A 144 -9.11 2.16 -13.57
N VAL A 145 -9.40 0.86 -13.44
CA VAL A 145 -8.62 -0.10 -12.67
C VAL A 145 -8.29 -1.26 -13.61
N GLU A 146 -7.00 -1.52 -13.79
CA GLU A 146 -6.49 -2.56 -14.67
C GLU A 146 -5.52 -3.45 -13.90
N LEU A 147 -5.48 -4.73 -14.26
CA LEU A 147 -4.57 -5.70 -13.69
C LEU A 147 -3.93 -6.48 -14.83
N LEU A 148 -2.60 -6.58 -14.80
CA LEU A 148 -1.82 -7.42 -15.69
C LEU A 148 -1.09 -8.48 -14.86
N ASN A 149 -1.36 -9.75 -15.14
CA ASN A 149 -0.57 -10.83 -14.55
C ASN A 149 0.82 -10.86 -15.25
N LEU A 150 1.88 -10.77 -14.45
CA LEU A 150 3.27 -10.76 -14.92
C LEU A 150 3.93 -12.15 -14.92
N GLU A 151 3.21 -13.20 -14.51
CA GLU A 151 3.70 -14.57 -14.62
C GLU A 151 4.03 -14.95 -16.07
N PRO A 152 5.09 -15.75 -16.31
CA PRO A 152 5.37 -16.28 -17.64
C PRO A 152 4.15 -16.99 -18.21
N ALA A 153 3.84 -16.75 -19.49
CA ALA A 153 2.82 -17.50 -20.20
C ALA A 153 3.14 -19.00 -20.12
N LYS A 154 2.12 -19.79 -19.77
CA LYS A 154 2.22 -21.26 -19.67
C LYS A 154 2.46 -21.91 -21.03
#